data_AF-A0A5N6Q8E4-F1
#
_entry.id   AF-A0A5N6Q8E4-F1
#
_cell.length_a   1.000
_cell.length_b   1.000
_cell.length_c   1.000
_cell.angle_alpha   90.00
_cell.angle_beta   90.00
_cell.angle_gamma   90.00
#
_symmetry.space_group_name_H-M   'P 1'
#
loop_
_entity.id
_entity.type
_entity.pdbx_description
1 polymer ?
#
loop_
_entity_poly.entity_id
_entity_poly.type
_entity_poly.pdbx_seq_one_letter_code
_entity_poly.pdbx_strand_id
1 'polypeptide(L)'
;MEFSIIKHRFSFPFQTRALTVNPRKPSRLLSIPMSSWACKRCTFINPASQKPTCQICLASSSSPSSSPPSPSAPKWQCKACTFLNHYKSSNCEVCGTRASVSSFDDLNDIDLDDDESRVVGSVFLPLQRCKRKVRDPVLGDENCVELGGFRGAKASNKAVAVLEETGSGTVSSSLKILSYNVWFREDLEMHKRMKALGDLIQQHSPELICFQEVTPNIYDIFRQSSWWKAYRCSVSNEIANSKAYFCMLLSKLPVKSFSCKTFCNSIMGRELSIAEVEVLGDKTLVVATSHLESPCPGPPKWDQMYSKERVEQAKEAVNLLNKNPNVIFGGDMNWDDKLDGQFPLPDGWVDAWPELRPGEQGWTYDTKSNQMLAGNRSLQKRLDRFICNLCDFKLSGIDMIGMDAIPGLSYSKDKKVRKEIKKLELPVLPSDHYGLLLTISKQ
;
A
#
# COMPACT_ATOMS: atom_id res chain seq x y z
N MET A 1 -11.09 -6.77 65.39
CA MET A 1 -11.91 -5.54 65.46
C MET A 1 -11.76 -4.84 64.13
N GLU A 2 -12.69 -5.12 63.23
CA GLU A 2 -12.87 -4.43 61.94
C GLU A 2 -13.57 -3.08 62.19
N PHE A 3 -13.27 -2.09 61.37
CA PHE A 3 -14.17 -0.97 61.11
C PHE A 3 -14.33 -0.78 59.61
N SER A 4 -15.59 -0.76 59.18
CA SER A 4 -16.06 -0.75 57.81
C SER A 4 -16.99 0.45 57.59
N ILE A 5 -16.94 0.98 56.37
CA ILE A 5 -17.99 1.71 55.62
C ILE A 5 -18.51 3.05 56.16
N ILE A 6 -18.35 4.09 55.34
CA ILE A 6 -19.40 5.10 55.08
C ILE A 6 -19.45 5.41 53.57
N LYS A 7 -20.60 5.12 52.94
CA LYS A 7 -21.06 5.68 51.66
C LYS A 7 -22.41 6.35 51.91
N HIS A 8 -22.60 7.56 51.39
CA HIS A 8 -23.86 8.16 50.88
C HIS A 8 -23.51 9.58 50.37
N ARG A 9 -24.03 10.11 49.24
CA ARG A 9 -25.41 10.60 49.06
C ARG A 9 -25.63 11.14 47.62
N PHE A 10 -26.79 10.81 47.02
CA PHE A 10 -27.80 11.62 46.26
C PHE A 10 -27.39 12.47 45.01
N SER A 11 -28.19 12.70 43.93
CA SER A 11 -29.64 12.55 43.66
C SER A 11 -30.07 12.84 42.18
N PHE A 12 -31.13 12.13 41.71
CA PHE A 12 -32.30 12.49 40.83
C PHE A 12 -32.15 12.97 39.35
N PRO A 13 -33.24 12.99 38.52
CA PRO A 13 -34.27 11.96 38.22
C PRO A 13 -34.64 11.87 36.69
N PHE A 14 -35.31 10.79 36.26
CA PHE A 14 -36.11 10.77 35.01
C PHE A 14 -37.53 10.25 35.31
N GLN A 15 -38.54 11.00 34.89
CA GLN A 15 -39.96 10.75 35.17
C GLN A 15 -40.69 10.37 33.87
N THR A 16 -41.31 9.19 33.87
CA THR A 16 -42.19 8.68 32.81
C THR A 16 -43.63 9.19 32.99
N ARG A 17 -44.27 9.65 31.90
CA ARG A 17 -45.73 9.82 31.84
C ARG A 17 -46.29 9.12 30.59
N ALA A 18 -47.21 8.19 30.83
CA ALA A 18 -48.07 7.58 29.84
C ALA A 18 -49.25 8.50 29.49
N LEU A 19 -49.71 8.47 28.25
CA LEU A 19 -51.01 9.03 27.85
C LEU A 19 -51.77 8.00 26.99
N THR A 20 -52.98 7.73 27.47
CA THR A 20 -54.05 6.87 26.95
C THR A 20 -54.68 7.39 25.66
N VAL A 21 -55.00 6.48 24.73
CA VAL A 21 -55.72 6.73 23.47
C VAL A 21 -57.21 6.39 23.66
N ASN A 22 -58.10 7.23 23.15
CA ASN A 22 -59.54 6.93 23.03
C ASN A 22 -60.00 7.16 21.57
N PRO A 23 -60.76 6.25 20.93
CA PRO A 23 -61.02 6.27 19.49
C PRO A 23 -62.41 6.83 19.17
N ARG A 24 -62.50 7.76 18.19
CA ARG A 24 -63.63 7.99 17.25
C ARG A 24 -63.50 9.35 16.57
N LYS A 25 -62.96 9.36 15.35
CA LYS A 25 -63.47 10.08 14.16
C LYS A 25 -62.57 9.79 12.95
N PRO A 26 -63.13 9.58 11.74
CA PRO A 26 -62.37 9.15 10.57
C PRO A 26 -61.80 10.37 9.84
N SER A 27 -60.48 10.54 9.86
CA SER A 27 -59.81 11.52 9.00
C SER A 27 -59.17 10.80 7.81
N ARG A 28 -59.70 11.12 6.64
CA ARG A 28 -59.34 10.70 5.28
C ARG A 28 -57.84 10.43 5.11
N LEU A 29 -57.52 9.20 4.70
CA LEU A 29 -56.28 8.86 4.03
C LEU A 29 -56.21 9.66 2.72
N LEU A 30 -55.43 10.74 2.72
CA LEU A 30 -54.90 11.32 1.50
C LEU A 30 -53.53 10.69 1.26
N SER A 31 -53.52 9.61 0.48
CA SER A 31 -52.31 9.06 -0.13
C SER A 31 -51.79 10.08 -1.15
N ILE A 32 -50.87 10.94 -0.72
CA ILE A 32 -50.08 11.79 -1.63
C ILE A 32 -48.97 10.89 -2.20
N PRO A 33 -48.84 10.76 -3.53
CA PRO A 33 -47.73 10.02 -4.12
C PRO A 33 -46.45 10.83 -3.87
N MET A 34 -45.65 10.36 -2.91
CA MET A 34 -44.40 11.00 -2.52
C MET A 34 -43.31 10.61 -3.52
N SER A 35 -43.23 11.31 -4.66
CA SER A 35 -42.18 11.07 -5.65
C SER A 35 -40.84 11.65 -5.16
N SER A 36 -39.83 10.79 -5.03
CA SER A 36 -38.43 11.20 -4.94
C SER A 36 -38.04 12.05 -6.16
N TRP A 37 -37.16 13.03 -5.99
CA TRP A 37 -36.75 13.91 -7.08
C TRP A 37 -35.23 13.93 -7.24
N ALA A 38 -34.76 13.85 -8.49
CA ALA A 38 -33.34 13.95 -8.81
C ALA A 38 -32.90 15.41 -8.82
N CYS A 39 -31.82 15.73 -8.09
CA CYS A 39 -31.26 17.07 -8.07
C CYS A 39 -30.75 17.46 -9.46
N LYS A 40 -31.25 18.57 -10.02
CA LYS A 40 -30.80 19.05 -11.33
C LYS A 40 -29.33 19.51 -11.37
N ARG A 41 -28.69 19.71 -10.20
CA ARG A 41 -27.30 20.18 -10.08
C ARG A 41 -26.29 19.05 -9.89
N CYS A 42 -26.61 18.05 -9.08
CA CYS A 42 -25.67 16.96 -8.76
C CYS A 42 -26.25 15.55 -8.99
N THR A 43 -27.42 15.46 -9.62
CA THR A 43 -28.16 14.23 -9.99
C THR A 43 -28.54 13.28 -8.85
N PHE A 44 -28.18 13.60 -7.60
CA PHE A 44 -28.56 12.85 -6.41
C PHE A 44 -30.09 12.74 -6.27
N ILE A 45 -30.59 11.52 -6.07
CA ILE A 45 -32.02 11.27 -5.86
C ILE A 45 -32.34 11.57 -4.40
N ASN A 46 -33.00 12.72 -4.18
CA ASN A 46 -33.41 13.11 -2.84
C ASN A 46 -34.60 12.25 -2.42
N PRO A 47 -34.56 11.65 -1.22
CA PRO A 47 -35.69 10.91 -0.68
C PRO A 47 -36.87 11.84 -0.50
N ALA A 48 -38.08 11.30 -0.63
CA ALA A 48 -39.30 12.09 -0.55
C ALA A 48 -39.48 12.64 0.87
N SER A 49 -38.93 13.83 1.08
CA SER A 49 -38.95 14.57 2.33
C SER A 49 -39.39 15.99 2.02
N GLN A 50 -40.07 16.64 2.95
CA GLN A 50 -40.64 17.99 2.77
C GLN A 50 -39.59 19.10 2.63
N LYS A 51 -38.30 18.76 2.48
CA LYS A 51 -37.20 19.71 2.34
C LYS A 51 -37.01 20.05 0.85
N PRO A 52 -37.13 21.33 0.45
CA PRO A 52 -37.00 21.74 -0.94
C PRO A 52 -35.54 21.82 -1.42
N THR A 53 -34.56 21.32 -0.66
CA THR A 53 -33.12 21.42 -0.95
C THR A 53 -32.45 20.06 -0.98
N CYS A 54 -31.44 19.91 -1.84
CA CYS A 54 -30.73 18.64 -2.03
C CYS A 54 -29.84 18.31 -0.83
N GLN A 55 -29.88 17.06 -0.35
CA GLN A 55 -29.11 16.63 0.83
C GLN A 55 -27.58 16.66 0.63
N ILE A 56 -27.10 16.56 -0.61
CA ILE A 56 -25.67 16.48 -0.92
C ILE A 56 -25.08 17.86 -1.23
N CYS A 57 -25.76 18.65 -2.06
CA CYS A 57 -25.22 19.92 -2.56
C CYS A 57 -26.02 21.15 -2.11
N LEU A 58 -27.08 20.96 -1.31
CA LEU A 58 -27.97 22.00 -0.76
C LEU A 58 -28.73 22.84 -1.81
N ALA A 59 -28.66 22.48 -3.09
CA ALA A 59 -29.36 23.18 -4.17
C ALA A 59 -30.89 22.98 -4.10
N SER A 60 -31.65 24.05 -4.38
CA SER A 60 -33.12 24.06 -4.34
C SER A 60 -33.75 23.25 -5.48
N SER A 61 -34.94 22.68 -5.24
CA SER A 61 -35.72 21.89 -6.20
C SER A 61 -36.35 22.73 -7.32
N SER A 62 -36.52 24.04 -7.11
CA SER A 62 -37.27 24.95 -8.00
C SER A 62 -36.41 25.83 -8.91
N SER A 63 -35.09 25.63 -8.99
CA SER A 63 -34.24 26.46 -9.87
C SER A 63 -34.55 26.21 -11.35
N PRO A 64 -34.78 27.28 -12.17
CA PRO A 64 -35.16 27.13 -13.57
C PRO A 64 -34.01 26.61 -14.43
N SER A 65 -34.37 25.79 -15.41
CA SER A 65 -33.48 25.14 -16.36
C SER A 65 -32.93 26.12 -17.39
N SER A 66 -31.62 26.17 -17.53
CA SER A 66 -30.97 26.61 -18.77
C SER A 66 -30.72 25.41 -19.68
N SER A 67 -31.58 25.29 -20.70
CA SER A 67 -31.35 24.72 -22.05
C SER A 67 -30.99 23.22 -22.24
N PRO A 68 -31.34 22.59 -23.40
CA PRO A 68 -31.02 21.19 -23.72
C PRO A 68 -29.51 20.98 -23.99
N PRO A 69 -29.04 19.72 -24.08
CA PRO A 69 -27.62 19.39 -24.02
C PRO A 69 -26.90 19.75 -25.33
N SER A 70 -26.14 20.83 -25.29
CA SER A 70 -25.11 21.16 -26.28
C SER A 70 -23.84 20.36 -26.00
N PRO A 71 -23.03 20.02 -27.02
CA PRO A 71 -21.97 19.02 -26.94
C PRO A 71 -20.97 19.38 -25.85
N SER A 72 -20.58 18.36 -25.08
CA SER A 72 -19.59 18.40 -24.01
C SER A 72 -18.63 19.57 -24.11
N ALA A 73 -18.77 20.55 -23.21
CA ALA A 73 -17.84 21.66 -23.10
C ALA A 73 -16.40 21.12 -23.13
N PRO A 74 -15.49 21.71 -23.93
CA PRO A 74 -14.14 21.22 -24.04
C PRO A 74 -13.53 21.16 -22.62
N LYS A 75 -12.90 20.03 -22.31
CA LYS A 75 -12.14 19.86 -21.08
C LYS A 75 -10.68 19.75 -21.48
N TRP A 76 -9.80 20.40 -20.75
CA TRP A 76 -8.37 20.22 -20.96
C TRP A 76 -7.83 19.26 -19.92
N GLN A 77 -7.06 18.29 -20.40
CA GLN A 77 -6.40 17.35 -19.53
C GLN A 77 -5.15 18.02 -18.93
N CYS A 78 -5.07 18.04 -17.60
CA CYS A 78 -3.90 18.55 -16.92
C CYS A 78 -2.64 17.77 -17.33
N LYS A 79 -1.63 18.43 -17.88
CA LYS A 79 -0.37 17.78 -18.27
C LYS A 79 0.38 17.15 -17.09
N ALA A 80 0.21 17.67 -15.87
CA ALA A 80 0.84 17.14 -14.66
C ALA A 80 0.11 15.95 -14.03
N CYS A 81 -1.21 16.07 -13.77
CA CYS A 81 -1.96 15.04 -13.03
C CYS A 81 -3.07 14.35 -13.84
N THR A 82 -3.20 14.65 -15.13
CA THR A 82 -4.20 14.11 -16.06
C THR A 82 -5.67 14.41 -15.73
N PHE A 83 -5.94 15.20 -14.69
CA PHE A 83 -7.30 15.62 -14.35
C PHE A 83 -7.94 16.44 -15.48
N LEU A 84 -9.17 16.09 -15.83
CA LEU A 84 -9.94 16.76 -16.88
C LEU A 84 -10.59 18.02 -16.32
N ASN A 85 -9.87 19.13 -16.41
CA ASN A 85 -10.34 20.43 -15.99
C ASN A 85 -11.33 21.01 -16.98
N HIS A 86 -12.22 21.85 -16.49
CA HIS A 86 -13.07 22.67 -17.36
C HIS A 86 -12.20 23.61 -18.21
N TYR A 87 -12.49 23.83 -19.50
CA TYR A 87 -11.69 24.74 -20.35
C TYR A 87 -11.58 26.18 -19.82
N LYS A 88 -12.53 26.61 -18.97
CA LYS A 88 -12.51 27.94 -18.33
C LYS A 88 -11.55 28.03 -17.14
N SER A 89 -11.08 26.90 -16.62
CA SER A 89 -10.14 26.86 -15.50
C SER A 89 -8.72 27.02 -16.03
N SER A 90 -8.05 28.13 -15.70
CA SER A 90 -6.66 28.37 -16.10
C SER A 90 -5.65 27.51 -15.34
N ASN A 91 -6.07 26.90 -14.23
CA ASN A 91 -5.26 26.09 -13.34
C ASN A 91 -5.98 24.79 -13.03
N CYS A 92 -5.21 23.74 -12.78
CA CYS A 92 -5.75 22.43 -12.49
C CYS A 92 -6.32 22.38 -11.07
N GLU A 93 -7.56 21.89 -10.94
CA GLU A 93 -8.26 21.80 -9.64
C GLU A 93 -7.61 20.82 -8.66
N VAL A 94 -6.84 19.84 -9.16
CA VAL A 94 -6.20 18.79 -8.34
C VAL A 94 -4.77 19.17 -7.92
N CYS A 95 -4.01 19.82 -8.80
CA CYS A 95 -2.57 20.03 -8.58
C CYS A 95 -2.09 21.47 -8.87
N GLY A 96 -2.99 22.40 -9.19
CA GLY A 96 -2.68 23.81 -9.45
C GLY A 96 -1.96 24.12 -10.77
N THR A 97 -1.55 23.10 -11.54
CA THR A 97 -0.81 23.26 -12.82
C THR A 97 -1.60 24.07 -13.84
N ARG A 98 -0.96 25.00 -14.56
CA ARG A 98 -1.62 25.93 -15.50
C ARG A 98 -1.96 25.28 -16.85
N ALA A 99 -3.06 25.70 -17.47
CA ALA A 99 -3.47 25.28 -18.82
C ALA A 99 -2.50 25.84 -19.89
N SER A 100 -2.08 25.00 -20.83
CA SER A 100 -1.18 25.35 -21.93
C SER A 100 -2.01 25.92 -23.09
N VAL A 101 -1.76 27.17 -23.51
CA VAL A 101 -2.42 27.79 -24.65
C VAL A 101 -1.39 27.97 -25.77
N SER A 102 -1.47 27.14 -26.82
CA SER A 102 -0.91 27.45 -28.15
C SER A 102 -1.42 26.46 -29.20
N SER A 103 -1.84 27.03 -30.33
CA SER A 103 -2.47 26.43 -31.52
C SER A 103 -1.46 25.92 -32.55
N PHE A 104 -1.90 24.94 -33.36
CA PHE A 104 -1.65 24.68 -34.80
C PHE A 104 -0.25 24.85 -35.44
N ASP A 105 0.05 23.86 -36.32
CA ASP A 105 1.20 23.66 -37.23
C ASP A 105 2.52 23.27 -36.54
N ASP A 106 3.33 22.29 -36.96
CA ASP A 106 3.63 21.80 -38.31
C ASP A 106 4.14 20.34 -38.29
N LEU A 107 3.95 19.65 -39.42
CA LEU A 107 4.59 18.38 -39.78
C LEU A 107 6.07 18.61 -40.14
N ASN A 108 6.97 17.73 -39.71
CA ASN A 108 8.02 17.17 -40.57
C ASN A 108 8.76 16.02 -39.88
N ASP A 109 8.74 14.87 -40.56
CA ASP A 109 9.60 13.71 -40.32
C ASP A 109 11.04 14.03 -40.74
N ILE A 110 12.01 13.65 -39.90
CA ILE A 110 13.35 13.21 -40.36
C ILE A 110 13.77 12.04 -39.45
N ASP A 111 13.84 10.85 -40.05
CA ASP A 111 14.55 9.67 -39.55
C ASP A 111 16.06 9.92 -39.58
N LEU A 112 16.74 9.74 -38.44
CA LEU A 112 18.15 9.36 -38.37
C LEU A 112 18.37 8.46 -37.15
N ASP A 113 18.88 7.25 -37.42
CA ASP A 113 19.35 6.27 -36.45
C ASP A 113 20.61 6.78 -35.70
N ASP A 114 20.83 6.16 -34.53
CA ASP A 114 22.04 6.15 -33.68
C ASP A 114 22.11 7.17 -32.53
N ASP A 115 21.67 6.76 -31.33
CA ASP A 115 22.42 6.96 -30.07
C ASP A 115 21.89 6.03 -28.95
N GLU A 116 22.81 5.28 -28.37
CA GLU A 116 22.63 4.38 -27.25
C GLU A 116 22.76 5.15 -25.92
N SER A 117 21.80 6.01 -25.55
CA SER A 117 21.52 6.34 -24.15
C SER A 117 20.30 7.26 -24.02
N ARG A 118 19.62 7.19 -22.87
CA ARG A 118 18.58 8.13 -22.41
C ARG A 118 17.19 8.07 -23.07
N VAL A 119 16.42 7.04 -22.73
CA VAL A 119 14.96 7.20 -22.49
C VAL A 119 14.51 6.12 -21.51
N VAL A 120 14.34 6.46 -20.23
CA VAL A 120 13.71 5.54 -19.26
C VAL A 120 12.21 5.55 -19.55
N GLY A 121 11.79 4.64 -20.44
CA GLY A 121 10.41 4.48 -20.85
C GLY A 121 9.60 3.64 -19.84
N SER A 122 8.54 4.24 -19.29
CA SER A 122 7.31 3.60 -18.81
C SER A 122 7.41 2.53 -17.70
N VAL A 123 8.36 2.64 -16.77
CA VAL A 123 8.40 1.79 -15.55
C VAL A 123 7.59 2.41 -14.39
N PHE A 124 7.39 3.73 -14.42
CA PHE A 124 6.68 4.48 -13.38
C PHE A 124 5.56 5.30 -14.04
N LEU A 125 4.38 4.72 -14.20
CA LEU A 125 3.19 5.44 -14.67
C LEU A 125 2.28 5.78 -13.47
N PRO A 126 1.73 7.01 -13.40
CA PRO A 126 0.76 7.36 -12.37
C PRO A 126 -0.57 6.61 -12.51
N LEU A 127 -1.17 6.29 -11.35
CA LEU A 127 -2.33 5.44 -11.11
C LEU A 127 -3.59 5.79 -11.94
N GLN A 128 -4.31 4.76 -12.40
CA GLN A 128 -5.69 4.84 -12.90
C GLN A 128 -6.68 4.37 -11.80
N ARG A 129 -7.80 5.07 -11.65
CA ARG A 129 -8.82 4.78 -10.62
C ARG A 129 -9.76 3.65 -11.05
N CYS A 130 -9.81 2.54 -10.30
CA CYS A 130 -10.83 1.50 -10.45
C CYS A 130 -12.22 2.03 -10.05
N LYS A 131 -13.21 1.84 -10.94
CA LYS A 131 -14.63 2.11 -10.66
C LYS A 131 -15.19 0.96 -9.81
N ARG A 132 -15.64 1.24 -8.59
CA ARG A 132 -16.37 0.26 -7.76
C ARG A 132 -17.75 -0.01 -8.36
N LYS A 133 -18.06 -1.27 -8.68
CA LYS A 133 -19.43 -1.77 -8.83
C LYS A 133 -19.87 -2.29 -7.46
N VAL A 134 -20.92 -1.71 -6.91
CA VAL A 134 -21.62 -2.24 -5.74
C VAL A 134 -22.42 -3.47 -6.19
N ARG A 135 -22.24 -4.60 -5.52
CA ARG A 135 -23.20 -5.72 -5.53
C ARG A 135 -23.67 -5.90 -4.09
N ASP A 136 -24.97 -5.80 -3.88
CA ASP A 136 -25.63 -6.06 -2.61
C ASP A 136 -25.57 -7.56 -2.25
N PRO A 137 -25.53 -7.92 -0.96
CA PRO A 137 -25.59 -9.31 -0.50
C PRO A 137 -27.05 -9.80 -0.45
N VAL A 138 -27.31 -10.95 -1.07
CA VAL A 138 -28.56 -11.71 -0.88
C VAL A 138 -28.32 -12.71 0.26
N LEU A 139 -29.15 -12.60 1.30
CA LEU A 139 -29.33 -13.59 2.36
C LEU A 139 -30.11 -14.80 1.80
N GLY A 140 -29.64 -16.01 2.13
CA GLY A 140 -30.35 -17.27 1.87
C GLY A 140 -29.78 -18.35 2.78
N ASP A 141 -30.61 -18.78 3.71
CA ASP A 141 -30.39 -19.80 4.73
C ASP A 141 -30.56 -21.23 4.16
N GLU A 142 -30.12 -22.21 4.96
CA GLU A 142 -30.48 -23.64 4.98
C GLU A 142 -29.59 -24.69 4.26
N ASN A 143 -28.93 -25.45 5.14
CA ASN A 143 -29.04 -26.90 5.33
C ASN A 143 -27.87 -27.85 4.97
N CYS A 144 -27.59 -28.65 6.00
CA CYS A 144 -26.67 -29.78 6.14
C CYS A 144 -27.13 -30.99 5.33
N VAL A 145 -26.22 -31.63 4.59
CA VAL A 145 -26.33 -33.07 4.26
C VAL A 145 -24.93 -33.68 4.21
N GLU A 146 -24.75 -34.73 5.01
CA GLU A 146 -23.59 -35.61 5.06
C GLU A 146 -23.81 -36.85 4.15
N LEU A 147 -22.70 -37.46 3.74
CA LEU A 147 -22.47 -38.86 3.30
C LEU A 147 -22.23 -39.19 1.80
N GLY A 148 -21.10 -39.92 1.63
CA GLY A 148 -20.80 -40.87 0.56
C GLY A 148 -19.82 -40.33 -0.49
N GLY A 149 -18.55 -40.73 -0.62
CA GLY A 149 -17.88 -41.98 -0.26
C GLY A 149 -17.38 -42.65 -1.55
N PHE A 150 -16.11 -42.48 -1.93
CA PHE A 150 -15.44 -43.40 -2.87
C PHE A 150 -13.92 -43.49 -2.60
N ARG A 151 -13.50 -44.75 -2.42
CA ARG A 151 -12.14 -45.31 -2.45
C ARG A 151 -11.43 -44.89 -3.75
N GLY A 152 -10.12 -44.71 -3.88
CA GLY A 152 -8.96 -45.18 -3.14
C GLY A 152 -7.90 -45.58 -4.19
N ALA A 153 -6.74 -44.95 -4.19
CA ALA A 153 -5.57 -45.41 -4.93
C ALA A 153 -4.30 -45.06 -4.15
N LYS A 154 -3.56 -46.10 -3.79
CA LYS A 154 -2.31 -46.10 -3.00
C LYS A 154 -1.13 -45.60 -3.84
N ALA A 155 -0.23 -44.85 -3.22
CA ALA A 155 1.18 -44.84 -3.62
C ALA A 155 2.10 -44.54 -2.43
N SER A 156 2.71 -45.63 -1.94
CA SER A 156 4.01 -45.81 -1.29
C SER A 156 4.56 -44.77 -0.29
N ASN A 157 4.56 -45.19 0.98
CA ASN A 157 5.37 -44.66 2.06
C ASN A 157 6.86 -44.84 1.78
N LYS A 158 7.67 -43.80 2.02
CA LYS A 158 9.08 -43.95 2.41
C LYS A 158 9.26 -43.20 3.73
N ALA A 159 9.30 -43.97 4.81
CA ALA A 159 9.51 -43.49 6.16
C ALA A 159 10.93 -42.91 6.29
N VAL A 160 11.03 -41.70 6.84
CA VAL A 160 12.24 -41.18 7.45
C VAL A 160 11.91 -40.93 8.92
N ALA A 161 12.72 -41.53 9.77
CA ALA A 161 12.50 -41.64 11.20
C ALA A 161 12.34 -40.27 11.88
N VAL A 162 11.28 -40.16 12.68
CA VAL A 162 11.12 -39.12 13.69
C VAL A 162 12.07 -39.47 14.83
N LEU A 163 13.13 -38.69 14.99
CA LEU A 163 13.85 -38.59 16.26
C LEU A 163 13.15 -37.49 17.06
N GLU A 164 12.41 -37.91 18.08
CA GLU A 164 11.99 -37.04 19.17
C GLU A 164 13.26 -36.58 19.92
N GLU A 165 13.73 -35.37 19.65
CA GLU A 165 14.59 -34.69 20.60
C GLU A 165 13.72 -33.90 21.58
N THR A 166 13.56 -34.50 22.77
CA THR A 166 13.25 -33.77 24.00
C THR A 166 14.50 -32.97 24.39
N GLY A 167 14.66 -31.79 23.78
CA GLY A 167 15.77 -30.87 24.02
C GLY A 167 15.29 -29.58 24.66
N SER A 168 15.80 -29.29 25.85
CA SER A 168 15.73 -28.01 26.57
C SER A 168 15.75 -26.80 25.62
N GLY A 169 14.65 -26.05 25.58
CA GLY A 169 14.44 -24.91 24.67
C GLY A 169 15.49 -23.82 24.84
N THR A 170 16.53 -23.84 24.01
CA THR A 170 17.34 -22.67 23.69
C THR A 170 16.45 -21.69 22.93
N VAL A 171 16.00 -20.64 23.63
CA VAL A 171 15.34 -19.49 23.00
C VAL A 171 16.25 -18.98 21.87
N SER A 172 15.74 -19.00 20.63
CA SER A 172 16.49 -18.56 19.46
C SER A 172 17.07 -17.16 19.69
N SER A 173 18.39 -17.06 19.60
CA SER A 173 19.16 -15.82 19.83
C SER A 173 19.16 -14.87 18.62
N SER A 174 18.48 -15.25 17.54
CA SER A 174 18.43 -14.50 16.29
C SER A 174 17.07 -13.85 16.06
N LEU A 175 17.07 -12.64 15.52
CA LEU A 175 15.88 -11.90 15.09
C LEU A 175 15.89 -11.75 13.57
N LYS A 176 14.71 -11.90 12.96
CA LYS A 176 14.46 -11.71 11.54
C LYS A 176 13.63 -10.46 11.28
N ILE A 177 14.11 -9.65 10.35
CA ILE A 177 13.46 -8.41 9.92
C ILE A 177 13.22 -8.52 8.42
N LEU A 178 11.97 -8.39 8.00
CA LEU A 178 11.58 -8.43 6.59
C LEU A 178 11.36 -7.00 6.06
N SER A 179 11.88 -6.68 4.88
CA SER A 179 11.48 -5.51 4.10
C SER A 179 10.87 -5.96 2.77
N TYR A 180 9.72 -5.39 2.40
CA TYR A 180 9.03 -5.78 1.17
C TYR A 180 8.17 -4.63 0.59
N ASN A 181 8.49 -4.14 -0.61
CA ASN A 181 7.57 -3.34 -1.42
C ASN A 181 6.50 -4.26 -2.02
N VAL A 182 5.23 -4.10 -1.61
CA VAL A 182 4.15 -5.05 -1.96
C VAL A 182 3.50 -4.78 -3.31
N TRP A 183 3.93 -3.71 -3.98
CA TRP A 183 3.42 -3.21 -5.25
C TRP A 183 1.93 -2.86 -5.24
N PHE A 184 1.63 -1.56 -5.25
CA PHE A 184 0.25 -1.04 -5.17
C PHE A 184 -0.61 -1.31 -6.42
N ARG A 185 -0.13 -2.11 -7.39
CA ARG A 185 -0.82 -2.45 -8.64
C ARG A 185 -2.01 -3.37 -8.37
N GLU A 186 -3.12 -2.79 -7.89
CA GLU A 186 -4.29 -3.54 -7.42
C GLU A 186 -5.06 -4.28 -8.51
N ASP A 187 -4.93 -3.85 -9.77
CA ASP A 187 -5.58 -4.46 -10.94
C ASP A 187 -4.98 -5.82 -11.33
N LEU A 188 -3.81 -6.18 -10.79
CA LEU A 188 -3.11 -7.42 -11.10
C LEU A 188 -3.13 -8.37 -9.91
N GLU A 189 -4.09 -9.31 -9.93
CA GLU A 189 -4.22 -10.46 -9.02
C GLU A 189 -3.97 -10.16 -7.52
N MET A 190 -4.33 -8.96 -7.05
CA MET A 190 -3.96 -8.41 -5.74
C MET A 190 -4.20 -9.40 -4.58
N HIS A 191 -5.38 -10.02 -4.50
CA HIS A 191 -5.70 -10.95 -3.41
C HIS A 191 -4.77 -12.18 -3.39
N LYS A 192 -4.45 -12.74 -4.56
CA LYS A 192 -3.56 -13.90 -4.66
C LYS A 192 -2.11 -13.50 -4.38
N ARG A 193 -1.68 -12.33 -4.87
CA ARG A 193 -0.36 -11.75 -4.55
C ARG A 193 -0.19 -11.54 -3.04
N MET A 194 -1.15 -10.88 -2.40
CA MET A 194 -1.11 -10.62 -0.96
C MET A 194 -1.24 -11.90 -0.13
N LYS A 195 -1.97 -12.91 -0.61
CA LYS A 195 -1.98 -14.25 0.00
C LYS A 195 -0.58 -14.90 -0.07
N ALA A 196 0.07 -14.91 -1.23
CA ALA A 196 1.41 -15.47 -1.38
C ALA A 196 2.44 -14.76 -0.50
N LEU A 197 2.34 -13.42 -0.39
CA LEU A 197 3.11 -12.62 0.56
C LEU A 197 2.84 -13.04 2.01
N GLY A 198 1.58 -13.31 2.36
CA GLY A 198 1.19 -13.88 3.64
C GLY A 198 1.78 -15.27 3.92
N ASP A 199 1.83 -16.13 2.91
CA ASP A 199 2.43 -17.46 3.01
C ASP A 199 3.95 -17.35 3.31
N LEU A 200 4.66 -16.39 2.67
CA LEU A 200 6.07 -16.07 2.97
C LEU A 200 6.26 -15.59 4.41
N ILE A 201 5.38 -14.72 4.91
CA ILE A 201 5.43 -14.23 6.30
C ILE A 201 5.26 -15.38 7.29
N GLN A 202 4.35 -16.31 7.01
CA GLN A 202 4.15 -17.50 7.85
C GLN A 202 5.35 -18.44 7.81
N GLN A 203 5.92 -18.66 6.62
CA GLN A 203 7.10 -19.51 6.43
C GLN A 203 8.33 -18.98 7.18
N HIS A 204 8.63 -17.68 7.04
CA HIS A 204 9.85 -17.11 7.60
C HIS A 204 9.66 -16.59 9.04
N SER A 205 8.42 -16.33 9.44
CA SER A 205 8.01 -15.86 10.76
C SER A 205 8.86 -14.68 11.28
N PRO A 206 9.04 -13.58 10.51
CA PRO A 206 9.88 -12.47 10.95
C PRO A 206 9.34 -11.81 12.23
N GLU A 207 10.23 -11.30 13.07
CA GLU A 207 9.91 -10.55 14.28
C GLU A 207 9.42 -9.13 13.97
N LEU A 208 9.98 -8.51 12.93
CA LEU A 208 9.54 -7.22 12.40
C LEU A 208 9.36 -7.26 10.89
N ILE A 209 8.40 -6.49 10.39
CA ILE A 209 8.14 -6.35 8.95
C ILE A 209 8.02 -4.87 8.58
N CYS A 210 8.72 -4.48 7.52
CA CYS A 210 8.75 -3.18 6.89
C CYS A 210 8.08 -3.29 5.50
N PHE A 211 6.83 -2.84 5.37
CA PHE A 211 6.15 -2.80 4.09
C PHE A 211 6.18 -1.40 3.45
N GLN A 212 6.29 -1.37 2.13
CA GLN A 212 6.13 -0.18 1.30
C GLN A 212 5.00 -0.41 0.28
N GLU A 213 4.43 0.68 -0.25
CA GLU A 213 3.30 0.65 -1.22
C GLU A 213 2.02 -0.06 -0.73
N VAL A 214 1.78 -0.05 0.58
CA VAL A 214 0.53 -0.59 1.12
C VAL A 214 -0.61 0.38 0.83
N THR A 215 -1.65 -0.09 0.13
CA THR A 215 -2.89 0.66 -0.10
C THR A 215 -3.94 0.33 0.97
N PRO A 216 -5.05 1.09 1.09
CA PRO A 216 -6.15 0.73 1.99
C PRO A 216 -6.72 -0.68 1.72
N ASN A 217 -6.83 -1.09 0.45
CA ASN A 217 -7.37 -2.41 0.12
C ASN A 217 -6.39 -3.53 0.49
N ILE A 218 -5.09 -3.33 0.27
CA ILE A 218 -4.04 -4.27 0.70
C ILE A 218 -4.02 -4.38 2.22
N TYR A 219 -4.10 -3.26 2.93
CA TYR A 219 -4.18 -3.22 4.39
C TYR A 219 -5.36 -4.04 4.93
N ASP A 220 -6.53 -3.94 4.30
CA ASP A 220 -7.70 -4.74 4.69
C ASP A 220 -7.51 -6.25 4.42
N ILE A 221 -6.82 -6.64 3.34
CA ILE A 221 -6.45 -8.04 3.09
C ILE A 221 -5.51 -8.55 4.19
N PHE A 222 -4.49 -7.77 4.53
CA PHE A 222 -3.55 -8.12 5.58
C PHE A 222 -4.25 -8.27 6.94
N ARG A 223 -5.15 -7.35 7.30
CA ARG A 223 -5.94 -7.44 8.54
C ARG A 223 -6.78 -8.70 8.68
N GLN A 224 -7.28 -9.22 7.56
CA GLN A 224 -8.09 -10.43 7.52
C GLN A 224 -7.23 -11.71 7.49
N SER A 225 -5.92 -11.58 7.27
CA SER A 225 -5.01 -12.71 7.21
C SER A 225 -4.76 -13.31 8.60
N SER A 226 -4.58 -14.64 8.66
CA SER A 226 -4.42 -15.36 9.93
C SER A 226 -3.16 -14.97 10.71
N TRP A 227 -2.11 -14.52 10.02
CA TRP A 227 -0.86 -14.08 10.64
C TRP A 227 -0.96 -12.69 11.30
N TRP A 228 -1.97 -11.87 10.96
CA TRP A 228 -2.07 -10.48 11.41
C TRP A 228 -2.07 -10.33 12.93
N LYS A 229 -2.81 -11.21 13.63
CA LYS A 229 -2.99 -11.14 15.09
C LYS A 229 -1.69 -11.31 15.88
N ALA A 230 -0.64 -11.86 15.27
CA ALA A 230 0.67 -11.99 15.89
C ALA A 230 1.43 -10.65 15.96
N TYR A 231 1.01 -9.64 15.20
CA TYR A 231 1.74 -8.39 15.04
C TYR A 231 0.97 -7.19 15.62
N ARG A 232 1.71 -6.28 16.26
CA ARG A 232 1.30 -4.89 16.46
C ARG A 232 1.61 -4.08 15.21
N CYS A 233 0.73 -3.15 14.84
CA CYS A 233 0.83 -2.38 13.61
C CYS A 233 1.03 -0.89 13.90
N SER A 234 1.92 -0.24 13.15
CA SER A 234 2.16 1.21 13.24
C SER A 234 1.05 2.07 12.62
N VAL A 235 0.16 1.48 11.83
CA VAL A 235 -0.89 2.17 11.07
C VAL A 235 -2.27 1.81 11.61
N SER A 236 -3.02 2.84 12.04
CA SER A 236 -4.43 2.70 12.42
C SER A 236 -5.34 2.64 11.19
N ASN A 237 -6.57 2.17 11.37
CA ASN A 237 -7.57 2.14 10.31
C ASN A 237 -7.89 3.56 9.76
N GLU A 238 -7.84 4.58 10.61
CA GLU A 238 -8.06 5.98 10.20
C GLU A 238 -6.93 6.48 9.30
N ILE A 239 -5.67 6.23 9.68
CA ILE A 239 -4.51 6.60 8.88
C ILE A 239 -4.53 5.85 7.54
N ALA A 240 -4.79 4.54 7.56
CA ALA A 240 -4.83 3.74 6.35
C ALA A 240 -5.86 4.29 5.35
N ASN A 241 -7.06 4.65 5.79
CA ASN A 241 -8.12 5.18 4.92
C ASN A 241 -7.90 6.64 4.49
N SER A 242 -6.94 7.35 5.10
CA SER A 242 -6.64 8.75 4.79
C SER A 242 -5.64 8.92 3.64
N LYS A 243 -4.88 7.87 3.29
CA LYS A 243 -3.79 7.92 2.31
C LYS A 243 -4.07 6.99 1.13
N ALA A 244 -3.52 7.33 -0.03
CA ALA A 244 -3.61 6.48 -1.22
C ALA A 244 -2.74 5.22 -1.09
N TYR A 245 -1.54 5.38 -0.52
CA TYR A 245 -0.64 4.31 -0.11
C TYR A 245 0.27 4.82 1.01
N PHE A 246 0.96 3.92 1.71
CA PHE A 246 1.80 4.25 2.86
C PHE A 246 2.84 3.16 3.15
N CYS A 247 3.80 3.48 4.01
CA CYS A 247 4.66 2.46 4.64
C CYS A 247 3.99 1.93 5.91
N MET A 248 4.27 0.68 6.25
CA MET A 248 3.70 0.03 7.44
C MET A 248 4.74 -0.81 8.15
N LEU A 249 4.84 -0.63 9.47
CA LEU A 249 5.67 -1.45 10.36
C LEU A 249 4.80 -2.41 11.15
N LEU A 250 5.22 -3.66 11.21
CA LEU A 250 4.61 -4.70 12.03
C LEU A 250 5.66 -5.27 12.99
N SER A 251 5.27 -5.52 14.24
CA SER A 251 6.18 -6.08 15.26
C SER A 251 5.50 -7.18 16.07
N LYS A 252 6.17 -8.34 16.20
CA LYS A 252 5.86 -9.35 17.23
C LYS A 252 6.44 -8.98 18.59
N LEU A 253 7.53 -8.21 18.60
CA LEU A 253 8.20 -7.77 19.82
C LEU A 253 7.39 -6.69 20.54
N PRO A 254 7.57 -6.53 21.87
CA PRO A 254 7.01 -5.42 22.61
C PRO A 254 7.43 -4.08 21.99
N VAL A 255 6.44 -3.29 21.58
CA VAL A 255 6.67 -1.96 21.00
C VAL A 255 6.59 -0.92 22.10
N LYS A 256 7.65 -0.12 22.25
CA LYS A 256 7.67 1.08 23.11
C LYS A 256 6.95 2.24 22.44
N SER A 257 7.25 2.48 21.17
CA SER A 257 6.61 3.54 20.41
C SER A 257 6.58 3.23 18.91
N PHE A 258 5.56 3.77 18.23
CA PHE A 258 5.57 3.97 16.79
C PHE A 258 5.54 5.47 16.52
N SER A 259 6.33 5.92 15.55
CA SER A 259 6.30 7.30 15.07
C SER A 259 6.45 7.36 13.56
N CYS A 260 6.05 8.48 12.97
CA CYS A 260 6.11 8.69 11.53
C CYS A 260 6.48 10.14 11.24
N LYS A 261 7.44 10.35 10.34
CA LYS A 261 7.89 11.68 9.91
C LYS A 261 7.77 11.81 8.40
N THR A 262 6.96 12.75 7.94
CA THR A 262 6.84 13.08 6.52
C THR A 262 8.07 13.85 6.03
N PHE A 263 8.55 13.55 4.83
CA PHE A 263 9.61 14.35 4.20
C PHE A 263 9.03 15.60 3.57
N CYS A 264 9.51 16.78 3.97
CA CYS A 264 8.96 18.05 3.50
C CYS A 264 9.24 18.32 2.02
N ASN A 265 10.30 17.74 1.46
CA ASN A 265 10.67 17.84 0.05
C ASN A 265 9.97 16.80 -0.82
N SER A 266 9.12 15.93 -0.25
CA SER A 266 8.45 14.89 -1.02
C SER A 266 7.24 15.43 -1.78
N ILE A 267 7.12 15.01 -3.04
CA ILE A 267 5.95 15.26 -3.88
C ILE A 267 5.09 13.99 -4.06
N MET A 268 5.59 12.85 -3.58
CA MET A 268 4.93 11.55 -3.61
C MET A 268 4.47 11.11 -2.21
N GLY A 269 4.40 12.03 -1.23
CA GLY A 269 3.95 11.73 0.12
C GLY A 269 4.84 10.74 0.88
N ARG A 270 6.15 10.78 0.65
CA ARG A 270 7.12 9.89 1.29
C ARG A 270 7.29 10.24 2.76
N GLU A 271 7.56 9.21 3.57
CA GLU A 271 7.68 9.32 5.01
C GLU A 271 8.65 8.27 5.57
N LEU A 272 9.19 8.56 6.75
CA LEU A 272 9.97 7.65 7.57
C LEU A 272 9.08 7.14 8.71
N SER A 273 8.72 5.85 8.67
CA SER A 273 8.05 5.18 9.77
C SER A 273 9.10 4.54 10.69
N ILE A 274 8.93 4.68 12.00
CA ILE A 274 9.90 4.24 13.02
C ILE A 274 9.16 3.44 14.10
N ALA A 275 9.73 2.30 14.47
CA ALA A 275 9.32 1.50 15.61
C ALA A 275 10.49 1.39 16.59
N GLU A 276 10.25 1.75 17.84
CA GLU A 276 11.16 1.46 18.95
C GLU A 276 10.64 0.20 19.66
N VAL A 277 11.43 -0.87 19.63
CA VAL A 277 11.04 -2.16 20.19
C VAL A 277 12.01 -2.64 21.25
N GLU A 278 11.49 -3.44 22.17
CA GLU A 278 12.26 -4.09 23.21
C GLU A 278 12.65 -5.50 22.78
N VAL A 279 13.93 -5.80 22.87
CA VAL A 279 14.52 -7.11 22.61
C VAL A 279 14.89 -7.74 23.95
N LEU A 280 14.75 -9.08 24.06
CA LEU A 280 15.06 -9.86 25.26
C LEU A 280 16.38 -9.41 25.93
N GLY A 281 16.31 -8.99 27.20
CA GLY A 281 17.43 -8.42 27.97
C GLY A 281 17.45 -6.88 28.00
N ASP A 282 16.28 -6.24 27.94
CA ASP A 282 16.04 -4.79 28.02
C ASP A 282 16.77 -3.92 26.97
N LYS A 283 17.32 -4.55 25.94
CA LYS A 283 17.99 -3.83 24.84
C LYS A 283 16.93 -3.26 23.91
N THR A 284 17.12 -2.00 23.50
CA THR A 284 16.21 -1.33 22.57
C THR A 284 16.78 -1.45 21.17
N LEU A 285 15.93 -1.84 20.22
CA LEU A 285 16.21 -1.83 18.79
C LEU A 285 15.26 -0.84 18.11
N VAL A 286 15.82 0.05 17.30
CA VAL A 286 15.03 0.97 16.47
C VAL A 286 14.98 0.41 15.06
N VAL A 287 13.79 0.11 14.57
CA VAL A 287 13.58 -0.31 13.19
C VAL A 287 12.81 0.77 12.46
N ALA A 288 13.36 1.24 11.35
CA ALA A 288 12.74 2.25 10.52
C ALA A 288 12.50 1.72 9.11
N THR A 289 11.44 2.21 8.47
CA THR A 289 11.16 1.97 7.06
C THR A 289 10.81 3.24 6.33
N SER A 290 11.23 3.33 5.08
CA SER A 290 10.83 4.37 4.15
C SER A 290 10.60 3.79 2.76
N HIS A 291 9.90 4.54 1.94
CA HIS A 291 9.91 4.41 0.49
C HIS A 291 10.44 5.74 -0.04
N LEU A 292 11.75 5.87 -0.29
CA LEU A 292 12.34 7.15 -0.71
C LEU A 292 11.92 7.53 -2.13
N GLU A 293 11.96 8.83 -2.46
CA GLU A 293 11.44 9.40 -3.70
C GLU A 293 11.85 8.58 -4.94
N SER A 294 10.87 8.06 -5.69
CA SER A 294 11.13 7.22 -6.86
C SER A 294 11.49 8.06 -8.09
N PRO A 295 12.31 7.54 -9.01
CA PRO A 295 12.36 8.07 -10.36
C PRO A 295 10.97 8.02 -11.01
N CYS A 296 10.52 9.09 -11.66
CA CYS A 296 9.27 9.10 -12.42
C CYS A 296 9.49 9.78 -13.78
N PRO A 297 10.26 9.13 -14.68
CA PRO A 297 10.46 9.64 -16.04
C PRO A 297 9.12 9.61 -16.77
N GLY A 298 8.56 10.79 -16.99
CA GLY A 298 7.28 10.93 -17.68
C GLY A 298 7.17 12.26 -18.41
N PRO A 299 6.16 12.39 -19.29
CA PRO A 299 5.90 13.64 -20.00
C PRO A 299 5.81 14.83 -19.04
N PRO A 300 6.29 16.03 -19.43
CA PRO A 300 6.84 16.34 -20.75
C PRO A 300 8.35 16.05 -20.90
N LYS A 301 9.10 15.89 -19.82
CA LYS A 301 10.58 15.89 -19.87
C LYS A 301 11.22 14.50 -19.90
N TRP A 302 10.55 13.47 -19.38
CA TRP A 302 11.04 12.09 -19.32
C TRP A 302 12.36 11.88 -18.55
N ASP A 303 12.80 12.88 -17.78
CA ASP A 303 14.10 12.92 -17.08
C ASP A 303 13.97 13.09 -15.56
N GLN A 304 12.75 13.03 -15.01
CA GLN A 304 12.51 13.30 -13.59
C GLN A 304 12.97 12.14 -12.70
N MET A 305 14.24 12.16 -12.30
CA MET A 305 14.87 11.10 -11.50
C MET A 305 14.78 11.29 -9.99
N TYR A 306 14.42 12.50 -9.53
CA TYR A 306 14.28 12.89 -8.12
C TYR A 306 15.45 12.50 -7.21
N SER A 307 16.66 12.50 -7.77
CA SER A 307 17.89 12.12 -7.06
C SER A 307 18.18 13.06 -5.89
N LYS A 308 18.04 14.37 -6.11
CA LYS A 308 18.29 15.38 -5.07
C LYS A 308 17.36 15.18 -3.87
N GLU A 309 16.07 15.00 -4.14
CA GLU A 309 15.04 14.80 -3.13
C GLU A 309 15.32 13.52 -2.33
N ARG A 310 15.58 12.40 -3.03
CA ARG A 310 15.90 11.10 -2.44
C ARG A 310 17.17 11.15 -1.57
N VAL A 311 18.23 11.82 -2.02
CA VAL A 311 19.49 11.99 -1.25
C VAL A 311 19.24 12.80 0.02
N GLU A 312 18.49 13.91 -0.08
CA GLU A 312 18.12 14.72 1.10
C GLU A 312 17.28 13.92 2.10
N GLN A 313 16.32 13.12 1.62
CA GLN A 313 15.49 12.24 2.46
C GLN A 313 16.33 11.18 3.19
N ALA A 314 17.27 10.53 2.48
CA ALA A 314 18.18 9.56 3.09
C ALA A 314 19.04 10.21 4.18
N LYS A 315 19.62 11.39 3.92
CA LYS A 315 20.39 12.15 4.92
C LYS A 315 19.54 12.52 6.13
N GLU A 316 18.33 13.02 5.91
CA GLU A 316 17.41 13.39 6.98
C GLU A 316 17.06 12.17 7.85
N ALA A 317 16.75 11.04 7.24
CA ALA A 317 16.42 9.80 7.93
C ALA A 317 17.60 9.29 8.77
N VAL A 318 18.78 9.17 8.17
CA VAL A 318 19.98 8.68 8.85
C VAL A 318 20.37 9.60 10.01
N ASN A 319 20.36 10.92 9.81
CA ASN A 319 20.66 11.89 10.89
C ASN A 319 19.70 11.77 12.07
N LEU A 320 18.40 11.57 11.80
CA LEU A 320 17.39 11.40 12.86
C LEU A 320 17.61 10.11 13.65
N LEU A 321 18.02 9.04 12.97
CA LEU A 321 18.18 7.71 13.54
C LEU A 321 19.51 7.53 14.27
N ASN A 322 20.56 8.27 13.88
CA ASN A 322 21.93 8.16 14.39
C ASN A 322 22.08 8.37 15.90
N LYS A 323 21.08 8.96 16.56
CA LYS A 323 21.04 9.11 18.02
C LYS A 323 20.88 7.79 18.79
N ASN A 324 20.56 6.69 18.11
CA ASN A 324 20.27 5.40 18.73
C ASN A 324 21.42 4.41 18.51
N PRO A 325 21.74 3.55 19.50
CA PRO A 325 22.86 2.61 19.41
C PRO A 325 22.57 1.38 18.54
N ASN A 326 21.31 0.99 18.39
CA ASN A 326 20.90 -0.17 17.59
C ASN A 326 19.80 0.26 16.63
N VAL A 327 20.14 0.39 15.36
CA VAL A 327 19.24 0.82 14.30
C VAL A 327 19.31 -0.13 13.12
N ILE A 328 18.14 -0.46 12.59
CA ILE A 328 17.95 -1.05 11.26
C ILE A 328 17.04 -0.12 10.47
N PHE A 329 17.57 0.51 9.43
CA PHE A 329 16.80 1.29 8.48
C PHE A 329 16.65 0.49 7.18
N GLY A 330 15.46 -0.09 6.98
CA GLY A 330 15.13 -0.90 5.81
C GLY A 330 14.13 -0.21 4.88
N GLY A 331 13.92 -0.76 3.69
CA GLY A 331 12.87 -0.30 2.79
C GLY A 331 13.31 -0.17 1.36
N ASP A 332 12.36 0.26 0.52
CA ASP A 332 12.62 0.65 -0.86
C ASP A 332 13.27 2.05 -0.88
N MET A 333 14.59 2.05 -1.00
CA MET A 333 15.37 3.28 -1.01
C MET A 333 15.37 3.95 -2.38
N ASN A 334 14.82 3.32 -3.43
CA ASN A 334 14.93 3.75 -4.83
C ASN A 334 16.37 4.15 -5.25
N TRP A 335 17.38 3.65 -4.55
CA TRP A 335 18.72 4.21 -4.60
C TRP A 335 19.50 3.68 -5.81
N ASP A 336 20.06 4.60 -6.58
CA ASP A 336 20.92 4.33 -7.72
C ASP A 336 22.32 4.86 -7.42
N ASP A 337 23.29 3.98 -7.14
CA ASP A 337 24.63 4.41 -6.74
C ASP A 337 25.36 5.25 -7.80
N LYS A 338 24.96 5.17 -9.08
CA LYS A 338 25.51 6.00 -10.15
C LYS A 338 24.89 7.39 -10.20
N LEU A 339 23.59 7.51 -9.91
CA LEU A 339 22.87 8.78 -9.98
C LEU A 339 22.91 9.54 -8.66
N ASP A 340 22.75 8.83 -7.55
CA ASP A 340 22.61 9.38 -6.20
C ASP A 340 23.96 9.45 -5.45
N GLY A 341 24.97 8.74 -5.98
CA GLY A 341 26.27 8.59 -5.37
C GLY A 341 26.26 7.61 -4.18
N GLN A 342 27.23 7.77 -3.30
CA GLN A 342 27.35 6.93 -2.10
C GLN A 342 26.20 7.23 -1.13
N PHE A 343 25.58 6.17 -0.61
CA PHE A 343 24.57 6.31 0.44
C PHE A 343 25.18 7.04 1.66
N PRO A 344 24.48 7.99 2.29
CA PRO A 344 25.03 8.83 3.35
C PRO A 344 25.16 8.06 4.67
N LEU A 345 26.17 7.21 4.78
CA LEU A 345 26.48 6.39 5.95
C LEU A 345 27.43 7.14 6.91
N PRO A 346 27.02 7.41 8.16
CA PRO A 346 27.91 7.86 9.23
C PRO A 346 28.86 6.73 9.66
N ASP A 347 29.86 7.09 10.46
CA ASP A 347 30.77 6.11 11.07
C ASP A 347 29.98 5.07 11.89
N GLY A 348 30.35 3.80 11.72
CA GLY A 348 29.69 2.65 12.35
C GLY A 348 28.45 2.12 11.62
N TRP A 349 27.94 2.85 10.62
CA TRP A 349 26.84 2.35 9.78
C TRP A 349 27.35 1.51 8.62
N VAL A 350 26.61 0.45 8.30
CA VAL A 350 26.92 -0.48 7.19
C VAL A 350 25.68 -0.75 6.35
N ASP A 351 25.89 -1.04 5.06
CA ASP A 351 24.88 -1.65 4.19
C ASP A 351 24.96 -3.17 4.37
N ALA A 352 23.88 -3.79 4.83
CA ALA A 352 23.90 -5.20 5.24
C ALA A 352 24.13 -6.17 4.08
N TRP A 353 23.73 -5.81 2.86
CA TRP A 353 23.88 -6.70 1.70
C TRP A 353 25.35 -6.94 1.33
N PRO A 354 26.16 -5.91 0.99
CA PRO A 354 27.57 -6.12 0.64
C PRO A 354 28.40 -6.67 1.81
N GLU A 355 28.02 -6.39 3.06
CA GLU A 355 28.68 -6.95 4.25
C GLU A 355 28.49 -8.47 4.34
N LEU A 356 27.26 -8.96 4.13
CA LEU A 356 26.92 -10.38 4.29
C LEU A 356 27.05 -11.21 3.00
N ARG A 357 27.01 -10.56 1.84
CA ARG A 357 27.05 -11.18 0.50
C ARG A 357 28.08 -10.46 -0.39
N PRO A 358 29.36 -10.43 -0.01
CA PRO A 358 30.38 -9.70 -0.75
C PRO A 358 30.50 -10.21 -2.20
N GLY A 359 30.43 -9.30 -3.17
CA GLY A 359 30.51 -9.60 -4.60
C GLY A 359 29.17 -9.94 -5.26
N GLU A 360 28.11 -10.21 -4.48
CA GLU A 360 26.77 -10.41 -5.03
C GLU A 360 26.06 -9.08 -5.27
N GLN A 361 25.35 -8.97 -6.39
CA GLN A 361 24.74 -7.71 -6.82
C GLN A 361 23.47 -7.35 -6.03
N GLY A 362 22.72 -8.34 -5.55
CA GLY A 362 21.52 -8.11 -4.75
C GLY A 362 20.40 -7.36 -5.45
N TRP A 363 20.11 -7.65 -6.72
CA TRP A 363 19.04 -6.97 -7.44
C TRP A 363 17.66 -7.33 -6.86
N THR A 364 17.07 -6.41 -6.09
CA THR A 364 15.73 -6.58 -5.51
C THR A 364 14.63 -6.19 -6.48
N TYR A 365 14.95 -5.40 -7.49
CA TYR A 365 14.11 -5.14 -8.66
C TYR A 365 14.84 -5.60 -9.92
N ASP A 366 14.39 -6.69 -10.53
CA ASP A 366 15.08 -7.33 -11.64
C ASP A 366 14.12 -7.82 -12.74
N THR A 367 14.06 -7.09 -13.84
CA THR A 367 13.24 -7.45 -15.02
C THR A 367 13.72 -8.70 -15.77
N LYS A 368 14.92 -9.23 -15.47
CA LYS A 368 15.41 -10.48 -16.07
C LYS A 368 14.95 -11.70 -15.28
N SER A 369 15.13 -11.70 -13.97
CA SER A 369 14.72 -12.83 -13.12
C SER A 369 13.23 -12.78 -12.76
N ASN A 370 12.65 -11.59 -12.56
CA ASN A 370 11.23 -11.45 -12.25
C ASN A 370 10.42 -11.58 -13.55
N GLN A 371 9.98 -12.81 -13.82
CA GLN A 371 9.23 -13.14 -15.04
C GLN A 371 7.91 -12.38 -15.16
N MET A 372 7.35 -11.86 -14.06
CA MET A 372 6.17 -10.99 -14.10
C MET A 372 6.46 -9.69 -14.86
N LEU A 373 7.70 -9.19 -14.79
CA LEU A 373 8.14 -7.97 -15.45
C LEU A 373 8.61 -8.20 -16.89
N ALA A 374 8.58 -9.43 -17.37
CA ALA A 374 9.04 -9.76 -18.72
C ALA A 374 8.37 -8.86 -19.78
N GLY A 375 9.13 -8.53 -20.81
CA GLY A 375 8.71 -7.60 -21.85
C GLY A 375 8.89 -6.12 -21.52
N ASN A 376 9.22 -5.75 -20.27
CA ASN A 376 9.76 -4.43 -19.95
C ASN A 376 11.19 -4.27 -20.49
N ARG A 377 11.70 -3.03 -20.51
CA ARG A 377 13.12 -2.77 -20.76
C ARG A 377 13.95 -3.42 -19.65
N SER A 378 15.11 -3.97 -20.02
CA SER A 378 16.05 -4.54 -19.06
C SER A 378 16.47 -3.48 -18.04
N LEU A 379 16.15 -3.74 -16.79
CA LEU A 379 16.49 -2.97 -15.61
C LEU A 379 16.75 -3.95 -14.45
N GLN A 380 17.89 -3.78 -13.79
CA GLN A 380 18.31 -4.55 -12.62
C GLN A 380 18.86 -3.56 -11.60
N LYS A 381 18.21 -3.45 -10.44
CA LYS A 381 18.52 -2.44 -9.42
C LYS A 381 18.37 -3.05 -8.03
N ARG A 382 19.23 -2.59 -7.11
CA ARG A 382 19.15 -2.88 -5.67
C ARG A 382 18.47 -1.71 -4.97
N LEU A 383 17.16 -1.62 -5.20
CA LEU A 383 16.32 -0.53 -4.69
C LEU A 383 16.07 -0.71 -3.19
N ASP A 384 15.82 -1.95 -2.78
CA ASP A 384 15.55 -2.29 -1.39
C ASP A 384 16.87 -2.57 -0.68
N ARG A 385 17.06 -1.97 0.50
CA ARG A 385 18.30 -2.07 1.28
C ARG A 385 18.01 -2.15 2.77
N PHE A 386 18.99 -2.66 3.52
CA PHE A 386 19.05 -2.53 4.97
C PHE A 386 20.33 -1.81 5.36
N ILE A 387 20.17 -0.65 5.99
CA ILE A 387 21.24 0.21 6.47
C ILE A 387 21.25 0.13 7.99
N CYS A 388 22.34 -0.37 8.57
CA CYS A 388 22.37 -0.81 9.96
C CYS A 388 23.49 -0.12 10.74
N ASN A 389 23.23 0.19 12.01
CA ASN A 389 24.23 0.53 13.02
C ASN A 389 23.87 -0.25 14.28
N LEU A 390 24.69 -1.21 14.68
CA LEU A 390 24.35 -2.18 15.72
C LEU A 390 25.50 -2.27 16.73
N CYS A 391 25.28 -1.79 17.96
CA CYS A 391 26.25 -1.89 19.05
C CYS A 391 26.09 -3.16 19.90
N ASP A 392 24.86 -3.65 20.07
CA ASP A 392 24.54 -4.82 20.90
C ASP A 392 24.20 -6.08 20.07
N PHE A 393 24.16 -5.92 18.74
CA PHE A 393 23.79 -6.97 17.80
C PHE A 393 24.80 -7.05 16.66
N LYS A 394 24.82 -8.19 15.98
CA LYS A 394 25.61 -8.40 14.77
C LYS A 394 24.73 -8.93 13.65
N LEU A 395 25.07 -8.54 12.42
CA LEU A 395 24.51 -9.10 11.21
C LEU A 395 24.90 -10.59 11.12
N SER A 396 23.94 -11.47 10.87
CA SER A 396 24.19 -12.93 10.80
C SER A 396 23.70 -13.59 9.52
N GLY A 397 22.80 -12.95 8.76
CA GLY A 397 22.36 -13.46 7.46
C GLY A 397 21.46 -12.49 6.74
N ILE A 398 21.42 -12.58 5.41
CA ILE A 398 20.48 -11.84 4.57
C ILE A 398 20.10 -12.72 3.39
N ASP A 399 18.80 -12.82 3.15
CA ASP A 399 18.22 -13.63 2.08
C ASP A 399 17.22 -12.81 1.27
N MET A 400 17.15 -13.10 -0.02
CA MET A 400 16.15 -12.57 -0.93
C MET A 400 15.00 -13.57 -1.05
N ILE A 401 13.76 -13.12 -0.89
CA ILE A 401 12.57 -13.99 -0.87
C ILE A 401 11.49 -13.51 -1.84
N GLY A 402 10.52 -14.38 -2.14
CA GLY A 402 9.41 -14.08 -3.06
C GLY A 402 9.83 -14.08 -4.53
N MET A 403 10.85 -14.88 -4.86
CA MET A 403 11.40 -15.01 -6.22
C MET A 403 10.61 -15.99 -7.10
N ASP A 404 9.74 -16.80 -6.50
CA ASP A 404 8.97 -17.81 -7.20
C ASP A 404 7.64 -17.27 -7.71
N ALA A 405 7.28 -17.69 -8.93
CA ALA A 405 5.95 -17.46 -9.48
C ALA A 405 4.88 -18.18 -8.64
N ILE A 406 3.74 -17.54 -8.47
CA ILE A 406 2.57 -18.13 -7.82
C ILE A 406 2.05 -19.26 -8.73
N PRO A 407 2.00 -20.52 -8.26
CA PRO A 407 1.64 -21.65 -9.11
C PRO A 407 0.27 -21.50 -9.77
N GLY A 408 0.22 -21.74 -11.08
CA GLY A 408 -1.00 -21.69 -11.87
C GLY A 408 -1.58 -20.30 -12.09
N LEU A 409 -0.82 -19.24 -11.80
CA LEU A 409 -1.28 -17.86 -11.93
C LEU A 409 -0.52 -17.08 -13.01
N SER A 410 -1.27 -16.57 -13.98
CA SER A 410 -0.76 -15.72 -15.05
C SER A 410 -1.60 -14.46 -15.22
N TYR A 411 -1.02 -13.45 -15.88
CA TYR A 411 -1.72 -12.25 -16.31
C TYR A 411 -1.36 -11.90 -17.75
N SER A 412 -2.26 -11.17 -18.41
CA SER A 412 -2.06 -10.72 -19.78
C SER A 412 -1.45 -9.33 -19.81
N LYS A 413 -0.39 -9.15 -20.62
CA LYS A 413 0.29 -7.88 -20.84
C LYS A 413 0.36 -7.54 -22.32
N ASP A 414 -0.09 -6.35 -22.67
CA ASP A 414 0.04 -5.84 -24.03
C ASP A 414 1.44 -5.25 -24.25
N LYS A 415 2.13 -5.73 -25.28
CA LYS A 415 3.45 -5.25 -25.70
C LYS A 415 3.39 -4.75 -27.14
N LYS A 416 3.73 -3.48 -27.34
CA LYS A 416 3.86 -2.90 -28.67
C LYS A 416 5.17 -3.37 -29.31
N VAL A 417 5.09 -4.07 -30.44
CA VAL A 417 6.23 -4.52 -31.25
C VAL A 417 5.99 -4.09 -32.68
N ARG A 418 6.85 -3.21 -33.23
CA ARG A 418 6.80 -2.76 -34.64
C ARG A 418 5.38 -2.43 -35.13
N LYS A 419 4.74 -1.46 -34.46
CA LYS A 419 3.35 -0.96 -34.69
C LYS A 419 2.20 -1.94 -34.37
N GLU A 420 2.48 -3.20 -34.06
CA GLU A 420 1.47 -4.18 -33.62
C GLU A 420 1.44 -4.30 -32.10
N ILE A 421 0.27 -4.62 -31.54
CA ILE A 421 0.11 -4.96 -30.12
C ILE A 421 0.10 -6.48 -30.00
N LYS A 422 1.10 -7.04 -29.33
CA LYS A 422 1.17 -8.46 -28.99
C LYS A 422 0.77 -8.66 -27.53
N LYS A 423 -0.15 -9.59 -27.29
CA LYS A 423 -0.56 -9.97 -25.95
C LYS A 423 0.37 -11.08 -25.44
N LEU A 424 1.06 -10.81 -24.35
CA LEU A 424 1.93 -11.76 -23.65
C LEU A 424 1.18 -12.31 -22.44
N GLU A 425 1.28 -13.61 -22.20
CA GLU A 425 0.85 -14.23 -20.96
C GLU A 425 2.08 -14.43 -20.07
N LEU A 426 2.08 -13.80 -18.90
CA LEU A 426 3.22 -13.76 -17.99
C LEU A 426 2.83 -14.31 -16.62
N PRO A 427 3.75 -14.98 -15.91
CA PRO A 427 3.47 -15.44 -14.55
C PRO A 427 3.26 -14.28 -13.59
N VAL A 428 2.60 -14.56 -12.47
CA VAL A 428 2.41 -13.59 -11.38
C VAL A 428 3.28 -14.01 -10.20
N LEU A 429 4.18 -13.13 -9.78
CA LEU A 429 4.92 -13.21 -8.52
C LEU A 429 4.19 -12.42 -7.40
N PRO A 430 4.62 -12.48 -6.13
CA PRO A 430 4.02 -11.69 -5.06
C PRO A 430 4.07 -10.16 -5.31
N SER A 431 5.13 -9.67 -5.94
CA SER A 431 5.38 -8.26 -6.24
C SER A 431 6.30 -8.11 -7.45
N ASP A 432 6.44 -6.89 -7.96
CA ASP A 432 7.52 -6.54 -8.89
C ASP A 432 8.89 -6.44 -8.20
N HIS A 433 8.90 -6.33 -6.87
CA HIS A 433 10.09 -6.44 -6.03
C HIS A 433 10.24 -7.84 -5.40
N TYR A 434 11.48 -8.21 -5.09
CA TYR A 434 11.78 -9.28 -4.14
C TYR A 434 11.92 -8.73 -2.72
N GLY A 435 11.51 -9.52 -1.74
CA GLY A 435 11.66 -9.16 -0.33
C GLY A 435 13.08 -9.40 0.15
N LEU A 436 13.54 -8.61 1.13
CA LEU A 436 14.79 -8.83 1.85
C LEU A 436 14.50 -9.30 3.28
N LEU A 437 15.05 -10.44 3.66
CA LEU A 437 14.96 -11.00 5.01
C LEU A 437 16.32 -10.90 5.68
N LEU A 438 16.47 -9.91 6.56
CA LEU A 438 17.66 -9.74 7.38
C LEU A 438 17.58 -10.58 8.65
N THR A 439 18.67 -11.24 9.01
CA THR A 439 18.84 -11.91 10.29
C THR A 439 19.95 -11.23 11.07
N ILE A 440 19.66 -10.86 12.31
CA ILE A 440 20.65 -10.38 13.28
C ILE A 440 20.71 -11.36 14.45
N SER A 441 21.83 -11.36 15.15
CA SER A 441 22.01 -12.12 16.40
C SER A 441 22.58 -11.21 17.48
N LYS A 442 22.41 -11.59 18.74
CA LYS A 442 23.12 -10.93 19.83
C LYS A 442 24.62 -11.04 19.61
N GLN A 443 25.35 -9.96 19.93
CA GLN A 443 26.79 -9.94 19.76
C GLN A 443 27.48 -10.95 20.66
#